data_AF-A0A1J1I3Z7-F1
#
_entry.id   AF-A0A1J1I3Z7-F1
#
_cell.length_a   1.000
_cell.length_b   1.000
_cell.length_c   1.000
_cell.angle_alpha   90.00
_cell.angle_beta   90.00
_cell.angle_gamma   90.00
#
_symmetry.space_group_name_H-M   'P 1'
#
loop_
_entity.id
_entity.type
_entity.pdbx_description
1 polymer ?
#
loop_
_entity_poly.entity_id
_entity_poly.type
_entity_poly.pdbx_seq_one_letter_code
_entity_poly.pdbx_strand_id
1 'polypeptide(L)'
;MESKITLQKTSCYFCREWLDDKNIKNHLLTCGQVLEKCPLNCLSYIQRKNLENHIKTCTKGENSNKKMHNGIANFQSLKDSPIIENDRVELIEENLIKLRKSLNEEIQMRHDVIGELGNLKKRNQITDEWTVKVSEVLNLLQKRIQEEKESRHLEIKDLNGVVQNLLKEFQARQYL
;
A
#
# COMPACT_ATOMS: atom_id res chain seq x y z
N MET A 1 -14.59 30.80 11.02
CA MET A 1 -13.31 30.13 10.72
C MET A 1 -13.22 28.92 11.64
N GLU A 2 -13.67 27.76 11.18
CA GLU A 2 -13.55 26.51 11.94
C GLU A 2 -12.34 25.74 11.43
N SER A 3 -11.33 25.63 12.27
CA SER A 3 -10.10 24.89 12.01
C SER A 3 -10.42 23.40 11.96
N LYS A 4 -10.45 22.84 10.75
CA LYS A 4 -10.58 21.41 10.51
C LYS A 4 -9.32 20.71 11.04
N ILE A 5 -9.40 20.12 12.24
CA ILE A 5 -8.33 19.27 12.79
C ILE A 5 -8.24 18.03 11.90
N THR A 6 -7.21 17.96 11.06
CA THR A 6 -6.83 16.74 10.35
C THR A 6 -6.15 15.81 11.36
N LEU A 7 -6.88 14.80 11.83
CA LEU A 7 -6.28 13.68 12.56
C LEU A 7 -5.32 12.95 11.61
N GLN A 8 -4.03 13.22 11.74
CA GLN A 8 -2.98 12.49 11.05
C GLN A 8 -2.93 11.05 11.63
N LYS A 9 -3.15 10.08 10.74
CA LYS A 9 -3.05 8.66 11.04
C LYS A 9 -1.83 8.08 10.34
N THR A 10 -1.03 7.33 11.08
CA THR A 10 0.16 6.62 10.60
C THR A 10 -0.06 5.12 10.66
N SER A 11 0.34 4.40 9.61
CA SER A 11 0.27 2.93 9.60
C SER A 11 1.48 2.30 10.28
N CYS A 12 1.26 1.27 11.09
CA CYS A 12 2.33 0.46 11.65
C CYS A 12 2.98 -0.39 10.56
N TYR A 13 4.30 -0.25 10.37
CA TYR A 13 5.04 -1.01 9.37
C TYR A 13 5.01 -2.53 9.61
N PHE A 14 4.85 -2.99 10.86
CA PHE A 14 4.89 -4.41 11.22
C PHE A 14 3.53 -5.12 11.07
N CYS A 15 2.44 -4.51 11.54
CA CYS A 15 1.10 -5.13 11.52
C CYS A 15 0.12 -4.49 10.53
N ARG A 16 0.48 -3.37 9.89
CA ARG A 16 -0.34 -2.59 8.96
C ARG A 16 -1.60 -1.95 9.56
N GLU A 17 -1.69 -1.90 10.90
CA GLU A 17 -2.77 -1.21 11.60
C GLU A 17 -2.61 0.31 11.50
N TRP A 18 -3.71 1.03 11.27
CA TRP A 18 -3.73 2.50 11.20
C TRP A 18 -3.99 3.09 12.57
N LEU A 19 -3.03 3.88 13.06
CA LEU A 19 -3.04 4.44 14.41
C LEU A 19 -2.96 5.96 14.35
N ASP A 20 -3.50 6.64 15.34
CA ASP A 20 -3.27 8.08 15.49
C ASP A 20 -1.78 8.34 15.77
N ASP A 21 -1.24 9.45 15.28
CA ASP A 21 0.19 9.77 15.42
C ASP A 21 0.68 9.84 16.88
N LYS A 22 -0.22 10.14 17.82
CA LYS A 22 0.09 10.13 19.26
C LYS A 22 0.28 8.70 19.80
N ASN A 23 -0.32 7.71 19.16
CA ASN A 23 -0.40 6.32 19.62
C ASN A 23 0.57 5.39 18.88
N ILE A 24 1.11 5.79 17.72
CA ILE A 24 2.03 4.95 16.93
C ILE A 24 3.28 4.54 17.73
N LYS A 25 3.88 5.44 18.51
CA LYS A 25 5.05 5.14 19.33
C LYS A 25 4.74 4.07 20.39
N ASN A 26 3.61 4.21 21.08
CA ASN A 26 3.17 3.25 22.08
C ASN A 26 2.84 1.90 21.46
N HIS A 27 2.20 1.90 20.29
CA HIS A 27 1.93 0.68 19.55
C HIS A 27 3.22 -0.05 19.15
N LEU A 28 4.27 0.63 18.67
CA LEU A 28 5.53 -0.02 18.28
C LEU A 28 6.19 -0.77 19.45
N LEU A 29 6.07 -0.24 20.68
CA LEU A 29 6.59 -0.89 21.88
C LEU A 29 5.88 -2.21 22.21
N THR A 30 4.59 -2.35 21.85
CA THR A 30 3.77 -3.52 22.20
C THR A 30 3.32 -4.35 20.99
N CYS A 31 3.63 -3.92 19.77
CA CYS A 31 3.20 -4.56 18.53
C CYS A 31 3.64 -6.03 18.48
N GLY A 32 2.67 -6.94 18.46
CA GLY A 32 2.94 -8.38 18.51
C GLY A 32 3.66 -8.95 17.27
N GLN A 33 3.66 -8.20 16.16
CA GLN A 33 4.27 -8.61 14.89
C GLN A 33 5.76 -8.26 14.78
N VAL A 34 6.30 -7.48 15.74
CA VAL A 34 7.73 -7.17 15.81
C VAL A 34 8.51 -8.46 16.09
N LEU A 35 9.61 -8.66 15.36
CA LEU A 35 10.51 -9.80 15.58
C LEU A 35 11.51 -9.47 16.70
N GLU A 36 11.60 -10.34 17.70
CA GLU A 36 12.54 -10.25 18.81
C GLU A 36 13.48 -11.45 18.82
N LYS A 37 14.72 -11.23 19.24
CA LYS A 37 15.70 -12.30 19.41
C LYS A 37 15.28 -13.18 20.58
N CYS A 38 15.28 -14.50 20.38
CA CYS A 38 14.99 -15.43 21.47
C CYS A 38 15.98 -15.25 22.64
N PRO A 39 15.51 -15.10 23.89
CA PRO A 39 16.38 -14.90 25.06
C PRO A 39 17.23 -16.12 25.38
N LEU A 40 16.81 -17.31 24.95
CA LEU A 40 17.55 -18.57 25.10
C LEU A 40 18.63 -18.77 24.02
N ASN A 41 18.89 -17.74 23.20
CA ASN A 41 19.92 -17.73 22.16
C ASN A 41 19.86 -18.94 21.21
N CYS A 42 18.66 -19.43 20.88
CA CYS A 42 18.43 -20.42 19.82
C CYS A 42 18.69 -19.87 18.41
N LEU A 43 19.13 -18.60 18.30
CA LEU A 43 19.40 -17.84 17.08
C LEU A 43 18.17 -17.52 16.23
N SER A 44 16.97 -17.90 16.68
CA SER A 44 15.71 -17.53 16.03
C SER A 44 15.26 -16.12 16.41
N TYR A 45 14.71 -15.41 15.43
CA TYR A 45 13.94 -14.18 15.61
C TYR A 45 12.46 -14.50 15.49
N ILE A 46 11.68 -14.08 16.48
CA ILE A 46 10.32 -14.58 16.71
C ILE A 46 9.40 -13.41 16.93
N GLN A 47 8.20 -13.46 16.37
CA GLN A 47 7.19 -12.44 16.62
C GLN A 47 6.92 -12.35 18.12
N ARG A 48 6.93 -11.14 18.68
CA ARG A 48 6.73 -10.86 20.11
C ARG A 48 5.54 -11.62 20.69
N LYS A 49 4.40 -11.63 19.98
CA LYS A 49 3.18 -12.36 20.40
C LYS A 49 3.37 -13.88 20.54
N ASN A 50 4.35 -14.46 19.86
CA ASN A 50 4.65 -15.88 19.85
C ASN A 50 5.88 -16.24 20.70
N LEU A 51 6.55 -15.23 21.29
CA LEU A 51 7.82 -15.44 21.99
C LEU A 51 7.64 -16.33 23.22
N GLU A 52 6.60 -16.12 24.03
CA GLU A 52 6.32 -16.96 25.21
C GLU A 52 6.07 -18.41 24.83
N ASN A 53 5.31 -18.65 23.76
CA ASN A 53 5.02 -20.01 23.28
C ASN A 53 6.28 -20.67 22.74
N HIS A 54 7.14 -19.93 22.05
CA HIS A 54 8.44 -20.44 21.66
C HIS A 54 9.32 -20.77 22.87
N ILE A 55 9.39 -19.92 23.89
CA ILE A 55 10.24 -20.15 25.07
C ILE A 55 9.89 -21.50 25.72
N LYS A 56 8.59 -21.82 25.83
CA LYS A 56 8.09 -23.10 26.36
C LYS A 56 8.50 -24.33 25.55
N THR A 57 8.77 -24.17 24.26
CA THR A 57 9.15 -25.25 23.34
C THR A 57 10.59 -25.09 22.83
N CYS A 58 11.35 -24.16 23.41
CA CYS A 58 12.67 -23.81 22.93
C CYS A 58 13.66 -24.88 23.37
N THR A 59 14.20 -25.61 22.40
CA THR A 59 15.14 -26.71 22.61
C THR A 59 16.46 -26.31 23.29
N LYS A 60 16.79 -25.01 23.36
CA LYS A 60 17.94 -24.52 24.14
C LYS A 60 17.62 -24.19 25.61
N GLY A 61 16.35 -24.03 25.99
CA GLY A 61 15.94 -23.72 27.37
C GLY A 61 15.81 -24.93 28.28
N GLU A 62 15.63 -26.12 27.73
CA GLU A 62 15.34 -27.35 28.50
C GLU A 62 16.55 -28.28 28.71
N ASN A 63 17.73 -27.91 28.22
CA ASN A 63 18.94 -28.75 28.33
C ASN A 63 19.68 -28.60 29.66
N SER A 64 18.97 -28.67 30.77
CA SER A 64 19.60 -28.91 32.08
C SER A 64 19.09 -30.17 32.77
N ASN A 65 17.92 -30.73 32.48
CA ASN A 65 17.48 -31.99 33.08
C ASN A 65 16.30 -32.65 32.34
N LYS A 66 16.59 -33.59 31.43
CA LYS A 66 15.88 -34.86 31.10
C LYS A 66 15.74 -35.15 29.59
N LYS A 67 16.47 -36.19 29.19
CA LYS A 67 16.23 -37.25 28.18
C LYS A 67 15.21 -36.99 27.05
N MET A 68 15.77 -36.91 25.83
CA MET A 68 15.48 -37.77 24.66
C MET A 68 14.10 -37.65 23.98
N HIS A 69 14.02 -36.89 22.88
CA HIS A 69 13.94 -37.42 21.51
C HIS A 69 13.88 -36.29 20.47
N ASN A 70 14.54 -36.55 19.33
CA ASN A 70 14.51 -35.83 18.06
C ASN A 70 15.39 -34.57 17.90
N GLY A 71 16.48 -34.79 17.16
CA GLY A 71 17.07 -33.80 16.27
C GLY A 71 18.08 -32.88 16.92
N ILE A 72 19.34 -33.04 16.53
CA ILE A 72 20.52 -32.21 16.87
C ILE A 72 21.29 -32.76 18.07
N ALA A 73 22.14 -33.74 17.76
CA ALA A 73 23.19 -34.21 18.65
C ALA A 73 24.16 -33.07 19.01
N ASN A 74 24.36 -32.92 20.33
CA ASN A 74 25.39 -32.18 21.04
C ASN A 74 26.64 -31.81 20.23
N PHE A 75 26.98 -30.51 20.26
CA PHE A 75 28.18 -29.94 19.65
C PHE A 75 29.48 -30.18 20.45
N GLN A 76 29.42 -30.90 21.58
CA GLN A 76 30.56 -31.00 22.52
C GLN A 76 31.29 -32.35 22.53
N SER A 77 30.92 -33.33 21.70
CA SER A 77 31.54 -34.68 21.72
C SER A 77 31.96 -35.19 20.33
N LEU A 78 32.50 -34.32 19.48
CA LEU A 78 32.84 -34.64 18.08
C LEU A 78 34.25 -34.18 17.66
N LYS A 79 35.20 -34.06 18.59
CA LYS A 79 36.58 -33.72 18.21
C LYS A 79 37.35 -34.87 17.54
N ASP A 80 36.83 -36.09 17.53
CA ASP A 80 37.61 -37.28 17.18
C ASP A 80 37.02 -38.15 16.04
N SER A 81 36.17 -37.63 15.15
CA SER A 81 35.73 -38.42 13.97
C SER A 81 35.63 -37.59 12.68
N PRO A 82 36.59 -37.75 11.74
CA PRO A 82 36.65 -37.02 10.46
C PRO A 82 35.44 -37.19 9.55
N ILE A 83 34.65 -38.25 9.76
CA ILE A 83 33.54 -38.64 8.88
C ILE A 83 32.32 -37.74 9.09
N ILE A 84 32.06 -37.28 10.32
CA ILE A 84 30.86 -36.48 10.66
C ILE A 84 31.03 -35.00 10.27
N GLU A 85 32.26 -34.53 10.16
CA GLU A 85 32.57 -33.15 9.75
C GLU A 85 32.35 -32.96 8.24
N ASN A 86 32.69 -33.97 7.43
CA ASN A 86 32.47 -33.97 5.99
C ASN A 86 30.98 -33.94 5.61
N ASP A 87 30.14 -34.78 6.25
CA ASP A 87 28.69 -34.81 6.00
C ASP A 87 28.00 -33.47 6.34
N ARG A 88 28.51 -32.76 7.35
CA ARG A 88 27.99 -31.43 7.75
C ARG A 88 28.39 -30.35 6.76
N VAL A 89 29.62 -30.41 6.24
CA VAL A 89 30.09 -29.50 5.19
C VAL A 89 29.28 -29.70 3.91
N GLU A 90 29.06 -30.95 3.50
CA GLU A 90 28.26 -31.28 2.31
C GLU A 90 26.81 -30.77 2.43
N LEU A 91 26.19 -30.93 3.61
CA LEU A 91 24.85 -30.38 3.87
C LEU A 91 24.82 -28.84 3.79
N ILE A 92 25.85 -28.16 4.28
CA ILE A 92 25.95 -26.70 4.22
C ILE A 92 26.14 -26.26 2.77
N GLU A 93 26.97 -26.95 2.00
CA GLU A 93 27.19 -26.69 0.57
C GLU A 93 25.89 -26.85 -0.23
N GLU A 94 25.13 -27.92 0.03
CA GLU A 94 23.82 -28.14 -0.60
C GLU A 94 22.84 -27.01 -0.27
N ASN A 95 22.80 -26.58 0.99
CA ASN A 95 21.96 -25.46 1.42
C ASN A 95 22.39 -24.13 0.80
N LEU A 96 23.70 -23.88 0.65
CA LEU A 96 24.23 -22.70 -0.03
C LEU A 96 23.81 -22.68 -1.50
N ILE A 97 23.83 -23.84 -2.18
CA ILE A 97 23.37 -23.96 -3.56
C ILE A 97 21.87 -23.64 -3.66
N LYS A 98 21.05 -24.20 -2.76
CA LYS A 98 19.60 -23.93 -2.71
C LYS A 98 19.30 -22.46 -2.45
N LEU A 99 19.99 -21.85 -1.48
CA LEU A 99 19.85 -20.42 -1.17
C LEU A 99 20.26 -19.55 -2.35
N ARG A 100 21.36 -19.88 -3.02
CA ARG A 100 21.82 -19.15 -4.22
C ARG A 100 20.80 -19.24 -5.36
N LYS A 101 20.21 -20.43 -5.58
CA LYS A 101 19.16 -20.63 -6.58
C LYS A 101 17.92 -19.80 -6.25
N SER A 102 17.44 -19.89 -5.02
CA SER A 102 16.27 -19.13 -4.55
C SER A 102 16.49 -17.62 -4.66
N LEU A 103 17.69 -17.12 -4.32
CA LEU A 103 18.04 -15.71 -4.47
C LEU A 103 18.01 -15.27 -5.94
N ASN A 104 18.55 -16.07 -6.86
CA ASN A 104 18.53 -15.76 -8.29
C ASN A 104 17.10 -15.71 -8.84
N GLU A 105 16.24 -16.65 -8.42
CA GLU A 105 14.81 -16.64 -8.77
C GLU A 105 14.12 -15.37 -8.25
N GLU A 106 14.38 -14.98 -7.00
CA GLU A 106 13.85 -13.75 -6.40
C GLU A 106 14.33 -12.49 -7.14
N ILE A 107 15.60 -12.43 -7.53
CA ILE A 107 16.15 -11.32 -8.31
C ILE A 107 15.46 -11.22 -9.66
N GLN A 108 15.25 -12.36 -10.34
CA GLN A 108 14.59 -12.38 -11.64
C GLN A 108 13.13 -11.94 -11.53
N MET A 109 12.38 -12.47 -10.56
CA MET A 109 11.01 -12.04 -10.31
C MET A 109 10.91 -10.54 -10.03
N ARG A 110 11.82 -9.98 -9.22
CA ARG A 110 11.86 -8.54 -8.96
C ARG A 110 12.17 -7.73 -10.21
N HIS A 111 13.07 -8.22 -11.06
CA HIS A 111 13.37 -7.56 -12.33
C HIS A 111 12.13 -7.48 -13.23
N ASP A 112 11.39 -8.58 -13.34
CA ASP A 112 10.16 -8.65 -14.14
C ASP A 112 9.08 -7.68 -13.60
N VAL A 113 8.86 -7.68 -12.28
CA VAL A 113 7.91 -6.77 -11.62
C VAL A 113 8.31 -5.30 -11.82
N ILE A 114 9.60 -4.96 -11.78
CA ILE A 114 10.08 -3.60 -12.08
C ILE A 114 9.73 -3.21 -13.52
N GLY A 115 9.90 -4.13 -14.47
CA GLY A 115 9.51 -3.93 -15.87
C GLY A 115 8.00 -3.66 -16.02
N GLU A 116 7.18 -4.49 -15.39
CA GLU A 116 5.72 -4.33 -15.40
C GLU A 116 5.26 -3.02 -14.76
N LEU A 117 5.86 -2.63 -13.62
CA LEU A 117 5.61 -1.35 -12.97
C LEU A 117 5.99 -0.17 -13.88
N GLY A 118 7.09 -0.28 -14.62
CA GLY A 118 7.48 0.71 -15.63
C GLY A 118 6.42 0.86 -16.73
N ASN A 119 5.87 -0.26 -17.22
CA ASN A 119 4.80 -0.26 -18.23
C ASN A 119 3.48 0.30 -17.67
N LEU A 120 3.11 -0.05 -16.44
CA LEU A 120 1.97 0.52 -15.74
C LEU A 120 2.11 2.03 -15.58
N LYS A 121 3.28 2.52 -15.18
CA LYS A 121 3.56 3.95 -15.04
C LYS A 121 3.37 4.71 -16.36
N LYS A 122 3.85 4.16 -17.48
CA LYS A 122 3.65 4.75 -18.82
C LYS A 122 2.17 4.81 -19.20
N ARG A 123 1.42 3.74 -18.97
CA ARG A 123 -0.04 3.72 -19.23
C ARG A 123 -0.79 4.73 -18.37
N ASN A 124 -0.38 4.87 -17.11
CA ASN A 124 -0.99 5.84 -16.20
C ASN A 124 -0.74 7.28 -16.67
N GLN A 125 0.50 7.60 -17.08
CA GLN A 125 0.83 8.91 -17.64
C GLN A 125 -0.05 9.27 -18.85
N ILE A 126 -0.26 8.33 -19.78
CA ILE A 126 -1.15 8.54 -20.93
C ILE A 126 -2.59 8.82 -20.45
N THR A 127 -3.04 8.11 -19.42
CA THR A 127 -4.37 8.31 -18.84
C THR A 127 -4.50 9.70 -18.21
N ASP A 128 -3.47 10.17 -17.50
CA ASP A 128 -3.42 11.53 -16.93
C ASP A 128 -3.49 12.59 -18.03
N GLU A 129 -2.72 12.43 -19.11
CA GLU A 129 -2.74 13.33 -20.26
C GLU A 129 -4.14 13.38 -20.94
N TRP A 130 -4.79 12.23 -21.10
CA TRP A 130 -6.16 12.15 -21.61
C TRP A 130 -7.16 12.80 -20.66
N THR A 131 -7.01 12.61 -19.36
CA THR A 131 -7.87 13.22 -18.34
C THR A 131 -7.83 14.75 -18.42
N VAL A 132 -6.63 15.32 -18.59
CA VAL A 132 -6.46 16.77 -18.77
C VAL A 132 -7.15 17.23 -20.05
N LYS A 133 -6.88 16.59 -21.20
CA LYS A 133 -7.49 16.96 -22.49
C LYS A 133 -9.02 16.89 -22.48
N VAL A 134 -9.59 15.83 -21.89
CA VAL A 134 -11.05 15.69 -21.77
C VAL A 134 -11.61 16.79 -20.88
N SER A 135 -10.95 17.11 -19.77
CA SER A 135 -11.36 18.19 -18.87
C SER A 135 -11.35 19.55 -19.59
N GLU A 136 -10.33 19.83 -20.40
CA GLU A 136 -10.25 21.04 -21.22
C GLU A 136 -11.43 21.13 -22.21
N VAL A 137 -11.72 20.04 -22.93
CA VAL A 137 -12.85 19.99 -23.88
C VAL A 137 -14.19 20.20 -23.16
N LEU A 138 -14.39 19.56 -22.01
CA LEU A 138 -15.61 19.74 -21.21
C LEU A 138 -15.79 21.19 -20.75
N ASN A 139 -14.71 21.83 -20.31
CA ASN A 139 -14.73 23.25 -19.93
C ASN A 139 -15.06 24.16 -21.13
N LEU A 140 -14.51 23.88 -22.30
CA LEU A 140 -14.82 24.63 -23.53
C LEU A 140 -16.29 24.45 -23.94
N LEU A 141 -16.81 23.22 -23.88
CA LEU A 141 -18.21 22.93 -24.17
C LEU A 141 -19.14 23.64 -23.18
N GLN A 142 -18.83 23.59 -21.88
CA GLN A 142 -19.59 24.29 -20.84
C GLN A 142 -19.62 25.80 -21.10
N LYS A 143 -18.47 26.39 -21.50
CA LYS A 143 -18.41 27.80 -21.87
C LYS A 143 -19.29 28.11 -23.08
N ARG A 144 -19.22 27.31 -24.15
CA ARG A 144 -20.05 27.49 -25.35
C ARG A 144 -21.54 27.38 -25.06
N ILE A 145 -21.94 26.42 -24.23
CA ILE A 145 -23.34 26.26 -23.80
C ILE A 145 -23.80 27.50 -23.02
N GLN A 146 -22.96 28.05 -22.16
CA GLN A 146 -23.29 29.25 -21.40
C GLN A 146 -23.43 30.49 -22.31
N GLU A 147 -22.50 30.69 -23.25
CA GLU A 147 -22.55 31.76 -24.25
C GLU A 147 -23.85 31.67 -25.09
N GLU A 148 -24.20 30.48 -25.58
CA GLU A 148 -25.42 30.25 -26.36
C GLU A 148 -26.69 30.51 -25.53
N LYS A 149 -26.69 30.08 -24.26
CA LYS A 149 -27.81 30.30 -23.34
C LYS A 149 -28.05 31.79 -23.09
N GLU A 150 -26.99 32.56 -22.90
CA GLU A 150 -27.06 34.01 -22.72
C GLU A 150 -27.54 34.71 -24.00
N SER A 151 -27.02 34.32 -25.16
CA SER A 151 -27.45 34.83 -26.47
C SER A 151 -28.95 34.63 -26.69
N ARG A 152 -29.46 33.41 -26.50
CA ARG A 152 -30.90 33.11 -26.63
C ARG A 152 -31.75 33.86 -25.61
N HIS A 153 -31.23 34.08 -24.40
CA HIS A 153 -31.96 34.83 -23.39
C HIS A 153 -32.18 36.29 -23.82
N LEU A 154 -31.15 36.91 -24.41
CA LEU A 154 -31.25 38.26 -24.97
C LEU A 154 -32.24 38.30 -26.14
N GLU A 155 -32.14 37.36 -27.08
CA GLU A 155 -33.05 37.29 -28.24
C GLU A 155 -34.53 37.14 -27.81
N ILE A 156 -34.81 36.27 -26.84
CA ILE A 156 -36.16 36.11 -26.28
C ILE A 156 -36.64 37.40 -25.60
N LYS A 157 -35.74 38.11 -24.90
CA LYS A 157 -36.08 39.38 -24.24
C LYS A 157 -36.45 40.45 -25.26
N ASP A 158 -35.70 40.54 -26.36
CA ASP A 158 -35.97 41.50 -27.44
C ASP A 158 -37.29 41.18 -28.16
N LEU A 159 -37.53 39.91 -28.51
CA LEU A 159 -38.79 39.46 -29.09
C LEU A 159 -39.98 39.75 -28.17
N ASN A 160 -39.85 39.51 -26.87
CA ASN A 160 -40.87 39.85 -25.90
C ASN A 160 -41.15 41.36 -25.87
N GLY A 161 -40.12 42.20 -25.98
CA GLY A 161 -40.28 43.66 -26.09
C GLY A 161 -41.08 44.07 -27.33
N VAL A 162 -40.78 43.46 -28.48
CA VAL A 162 -41.52 43.69 -29.73
C VAL A 162 -42.99 43.27 -29.58
N VAL A 163 -43.26 42.08 -29.03
CA VAL A 163 -44.63 41.59 -28.80
C VAL A 163 -45.42 42.52 -27.88
N GLN A 164 -44.80 43.00 -26.79
CA GLN A 164 -45.44 43.94 -25.86
C GLN A 164 -45.78 45.27 -26.54
N ASN A 165 -44.92 45.78 -27.41
CA ASN A 165 -45.20 47.01 -28.15
C ASN A 165 -46.37 46.81 -29.13
N LEU A 166 -46.38 45.72 -29.89
CA LEU A 166 -47.48 45.39 -30.80
C LEU A 166 -48.82 45.22 -30.06
N LEU A 167 -48.81 44.61 -28.88
CA LEU A 167 -50.01 44.48 -28.04
C LEU A 167 -50.54 45.85 -27.60
N LYS A 168 -49.66 46.77 -27.20
CA LYS A 168 -50.06 48.15 -26.85
C LYS A 168 -50.65 48.88 -28.05
N GLU A 169 -50.04 48.77 -29.22
CA GLU A 169 -50.57 49.37 -30.45
C GLU A 169 -51.94 48.82 -30.83
N PHE A 170 -52.12 47.50 -30.73
CA PHE A 170 -53.40 46.85 -31.00
C PHE A 170 -54.49 47.34 -30.03
N GLN A 171 -54.18 47.39 -28.73
CA GLN A 171 -55.10 47.92 -27.72
C GLN A 171 -55.45 49.39 -27.99
N ALA A 172 -54.49 50.24 -28.31
CA ALA A 172 -54.73 51.65 -28.63
C ALA A 172 -55.67 51.84 -29.83
N ARG A 173 -55.60 50.95 -30.83
CA ARG A 173 -56.49 50.97 -31.99
C ARG A 173 -57.92 50.48 -31.71
N GLN A 174 -58.16 49.74 -30.63
CA GLN A 174 -59.51 49.30 -30.24
C GLN A 174 -60.34 50.39 -29.53
N TYR A 175 -59.72 51.50 -29.12
CA TYR A 175 -60.39 52.63 -28.45
C TYR A 175 -60.54 53.88 -29.36
N LEU A 176 -60.26 53.73 -30.65
CA LEU A 176 -60.56 54.70 -31.73
C LEU A 176 -61.72 54.17 -32.57
#